data_AF-A0A8I2YH10-F1
#
_entry.id   AF-A0A8I2YH10-F1
#
_cell.length_a   1.000
_cell.length_b   1.000
_cell.length_c   1.000
_cell.angle_alpha   90.00
_cell.angle_beta   90.00
_cell.angle_gamma   90.00
#
_symmetry.space_group_name_H-M   'P 1'
#
loop_
_entity.id
_entity.type
_entity.pdbx_description
1 polymer ?
#
loop_
_entity_poly.entity_id
_entity_poly.type
_entity_poly.pdbx_seq_one_letter_code
_entity_poly.pdbx_strand_id
1 'polypeptide(L)'
;MSCSDCRTKVCSGCKSRAHPRQSCDEREYSEVQALAKANGWKTCPKCKMIVERSSGYAHMTCRCRQGFCYRCGVKWGRCILLDYEFPISLFVILLLVYLVQLVTMTLILTIRASTSLARDGSYSLGRFSSSTSVRLSRQLS
;
A
#
# COMPACT_ATOMS: atom_id res chain seq x y z
N MET A 1 46.17 -33.98 1.97
CA MET A 1 46.44 -35.42 1.72
C MET A 1 45.83 -35.82 0.38
N SER A 2 46.32 -36.87 -0.26
CA SER A 2 45.82 -37.38 -1.55
C SER A 2 45.48 -38.86 -1.42
N CYS A 3 44.32 -39.28 -1.92
CA CYS A 3 43.93 -40.69 -1.97
C CYS A 3 44.79 -41.45 -2.99
N SER A 4 45.28 -42.63 -2.65
CA SER A 4 46.08 -43.49 -3.55
C SER A 4 45.28 -44.01 -4.74
N ASP A 5 44.00 -44.30 -4.52
CA ASP A 5 43.20 -45.04 -5.50
C ASP A 5 42.60 -44.10 -6.55
N CYS A 6 42.06 -42.96 -6.12
CA CYS A 6 41.40 -41.99 -7.00
C CYS A 6 42.20 -40.69 -7.21
N ARG A 7 43.40 -40.57 -6.61
CA ARG A 7 44.30 -39.39 -6.69
C ARG A 7 43.66 -38.05 -6.29
N THR A 8 42.49 -38.09 -5.64
CA THR A 8 41.77 -36.89 -5.22
C THR A 8 42.47 -36.25 -4.02
N LYS A 9 42.67 -34.93 -4.08
CA LYS A 9 43.24 -34.15 -2.98
C LYS A 9 42.13 -33.82 -1.97
N VAL A 10 42.40 -34.09 -0.71
CA VAL A 10 41.51 -33.89 0.45
C VAL A 10 42.24 -33.13 1.55
N CYS A 11 41.52 -32.30 2.29
CA CYS A 11 42.01 -31.60 3.46
C CYS A 11 42.12 -32.58 4.64
N SER A 12 43.22 -32.55 5.39
CA SER A 12 43.41 -33.42 6.56
C SER A 12 42.57 -33.01 7.76
N GLY A 13 42.19 -31.73 7.87
CA GLY A 13 41.39 -31.21 8.99
C GLY A 13 39.91 -31.59 8.89
N CYS A 14 39.25 -31.21 7.79
CA CYS A 14 37.82 -31.39 7.59
C CYS A 14 37.44 -32.56 6.67
N LYS A 15 38.41 -33.30 6.12
CA LYS A 15 38.23 -34.47 5.24
C LYS A 15 37.48 -34.21 3.92
N SER A 16 37.14 -32.95 3.60
CA SER A 16 36.53 -32.55 2.33
C SER A 16 37.59 -32.22 1.27
N ARG A 17 37.17 -31.97 0.02
CA ARG A 17 38.09 -31.72 -1.12
C ARG A 17 39.12 -30.65 -0.76
N ALA A 18 40.37 -30.80 -1.19
CA ALA A 18 41.44 -29.88 -0.81
C ALA A 18 41.13 -28.42 -1.14
N HIS A 19 41.39 -27.53 -0.19
CA HIS A 19 41.16 -26.08 -0.28
C HIS A 19 42.40 -25.32 0.23
N PRO A 20 43.49 -25.26 -0.55
CA PRO A 20 44.76 -24.70 -0.08
C PRO A 20 44.74 -23.19 0.19
N ARG A 21 43.72 -22.46 -0.30
CA ARG A 21 43.60 -20.99 -0.18
C ARG A 21 42.53 -20.54 0.82
N GLN A 22 41.86 -21.48 1.51
CA GLN A 22 40.77 -21.21 2.44
C GLN A 22 40.96 -22.04 3.70
N SER A 23 40.58 -21.51 4.86
CA SER A 23 40.55 -22.30 6.10
C SER A 23 39.39 -23.31 6.05
N CYS A 24 39.45 -24.33 6.91
CA CYS A 24 38.34 -25.28 7.06
C CYS A 24 37.04 -24.55 7.46
N ASP A 25 37.15 -23.60 8.39
CA ASP A 25 36.00 -22.83 8.91
C ASP A 25 35.37 -21.95 7.83
N GLU A 26 36.18 -21.29 7.00
CA GLU A 26 35.69 -20.42 5.93
C GLU A 26 34.94 -21.23 4.86
N ARG A 27 35.45 -22.43 4.56
CA ARG A 27 34.76 -23.35 3.66
C ARG A 27 33.44 -23.82 4.23
N GLU A 28 33.43 -24.30 5.47
CA GLU A 28 32.21 -24.78 6.14
C GLU A 28 31.15 -23.66 6.18
N TYR A 29 31.55 -22.44 6.54
CA TYR A 29 30.67 -21.28 6.53
C TYR A 29 30.11 -20.97 5.12
N SER A 30 30.93 -21.10 4.07
CA SER A 30 30.48 -20.93 2.69
C SER A 30 29.46 -21.99 2.25
N GLU A 31 29.66 -23.24 2.68
CA GLU A 31 28.75 -24.35 2.40
C GLU A 31 27.40 -24.14 3.12
N VAL A 32 27.42 -23.69 4.38
CA VAL A 32 26.21 -23.33 5.13
C VAL A 32 25.48 -22.14 4.50
N GLN A 33 26.21 -21.13 3.98
CA GLN A 33 25.58 -20.03 3.24
C GLN A 33 24.93 -20.49 1.93
N ALA A 34 25.56 -21.42 1.21
CA ALA A 34 24.98 -21.98 -0.01
C ALA A 34 23.69 -22.74 0.29
N LEU A 35 23.69 -23.56 1.35
CA LEU A 35 22.51 -24.26 1.83
C LEU A 35 21.41 -23.29 2.27
N ALA A 36 21.77 -22.23 2.99
CA ALA A 36 20.84 -21.20 3.39
C ALA A 36 20.16 -20.52 2.21
N LYS A 37 20.90 -20.24 1.13
CA LYS A 37 20.33 -19.69 -0.11
C LYS A 37 19.37 -20.68 -0.77
N ALA A 38 19.76 -21.96 -0.85
CA ALA A 38 18.94 -23.00 -1.46
C ALA A 38 17.61 -23.21 -0.71
N ASN A 39 17.64 -23.18 0.62
CA ASN A 39 16.46 -23.36 1.47
C ASN A 39 15.70 -22.06 1.74
N GLY A 40 16.15 -20.92 1.20
CA GLY A 40 15.54 -19.61 1.45
C GLY A 40 15.68 -19.11 2.89
N TRP A 41 16.64 -19.65 3.65
CA TRP A 41 16.92 -19.21 5.01
C TRP A 41 17.40 -17.77 5.06
N LYS A 42 17.14 -17.08 6.16
CA LYS A 42 17.44 -15.66 6.31
C LYS A 42 18.52 -15.40 7.32
N THR A 43 19.32 -14.39 7.02
CA THR A 43 20.39 -13.90 7.87
C THR A 43 19.86 -12.83 8.82
N CYS A 44 20.17 -12.94 10.11
CA CYS A 44 19.83 -11.91 11.08
C CYS A 44 20.50 -10.58 10.72
N PRO A 45 19.75 -9.45 10.66
CA PRO A 45 20.33 -8.16 10.30
C PRO A 45 21.35 -7.65 11.31
N LYS A 46 21.26 -8.08 12.58
CA LYS A 46 22.12 -7.66 13.70
C LYS A 46 23.39 -8.51 13.82
N CYS A 47 23.26 -9.82 14.05
CA CYS A 47 24.41 -10.69 14.33
C CYS A 47 24.89 -11.51 13.13
N LYS A 48 24.27 -11.37 11.96
CA LYS A 48 24.61 -12.11 10.73
C LYS A 48 24.55 -13.64 10.82
N MET A 49 23.99 -14.19 11.89
CA MET A 49 23.68 -15.62 11.97
C MET A 49 22.57 -16.00 11.00
N ILE A 50 22.71 -17.14 10.35
CA ILE A 50 21.67 -17.74 9.51
C ILE A 50 20.61 -18.34 10.45
N VAL A 51 19.34 -18.07 10.14
CA VAL A 51 18.20 -18.52 10.94
C VAL A 51 17.26 -19.30 10.04
N GLU A 52 16.99 -20.54 10.40
CA GLU A 52 15.97 -21.39 9.77
C GLU A 52 14.57 -21.00 10.25
N ARG A 53 13.58 -21.07 9.34
CA ARG A 53 12.19 -20.76 9.64
C ARG A 53 11.51 -21.94 10.31
N SER A 54 11.15 -21.79 11.58
CA SER A 54 10.39 -22.82 12.31
C SER A 54 8.87 -22.66 12.21
N SER A 55 8.35 -21.49 11.78
CA SER A 55 6.91 -21.19 11.83
C SER A 55 6.36 -20.48 10.61
N GLY A 56 5.04 -20.55 10.41
CA GLY A 56 4.33 -19.93 9.30
C GLY A 56 4.22 -18.41 9.36
N TYR A 57 4.61 -17.75 10.45
CA TYR A 57 4.51 -16.30 10.57
C TYR A 57 5.75 -15.56 10.05
N ALA A 58 5.59 -14.28 9.69
CA ALA A 58 6.67 -13.47 9.12
C ALA A 58 7.61 -12.89 10.18
N HIS A 59 7.18 -12.72 11.44
CA HIS A 59 8.07 -12.29 12.52
C HIS A 59 8.92 -13.46 13.03
N MET A 60 10.22 -13.23 13.15
CA MET A 60 11.14 -14.18 13.78
C MET A 60 12.09 -13.49 14.74
N THR A 61 12.37 -14.16 15.85
CA THR A 61 13.30 -13.70 16.88
C THR A 61 14.60 -14.48 16.77
N CYS A 62 15.71 -13.78 16.53
CA CYS A 62 17.04 -14.40 16.53
C CYS A 62 17.51 -14.71 17.96
N ARG A 63 18.49 -15.61 18.12
CA ARG A 63 19.18 -15.88 19.40
C ARG A 63 19.81 -14.64 20.03
N CYS A 64 20.19 -13.64 19.22
CA CYS A 64 20.67 -12.33 19.70
C CYS A 64 19.54 -11.40 20.20
N ARG A 65 18.31 -11.93 20.36
CA ARG A 65 17.07 -11.25 20.77
C ARG A 65 16.55 -10.19 19.79
N GLN A 66 17.13 -10.10 18.59
CA GLN A 66 16.61 -9.20 17.54
C GLN A 66 15.44 -9.86 16.82
N GLY A 67 14.25 -9.25 16.94
CA GLY A 67 13.11 -9.53 16.07
C GLY A 67 13.32 -8.96 14.67
N PHE A 68 13.09 -9.74 13.63
CA PHE A 68 13.18 -9.32 12.23
C PHE A 68 12.09 -10.00 11.39
N CYS A 69 11.72 -9.39 10.27
CA CYS A 69 10.77 -10.01 9.37
C CYS A 69 11.50 -11.01 8.46
N TYR A 70 11.07 -12.26 8.47
CA TYR A 70 11.67 -13.34 7.70
C TYR A 70 11.39 -13.22 6.20
N ARG A 71 10.37 -12.46 5.80
CA ARG A 71 10.10 -12.20 4.38
C ARG A 71 11.15 -11.27 3.78
N CYS A 72 11.47 -10.21 4.51
CA CYS A 72 12.22 -9.05 4.06
C CYS A 72 13.65 -8.96 4.62
N GLY A 73 13.96 -9.69 5.69
CA GLY A 73 15.26 -9.67 6.36
C GLY A 73 15.55 -8.41 7.20
N VAL A 74 14.62 -7.44 7.27
CA VAL A 74 14.83 -6.19 8.03
C VAL A 74 14.33 -6.29 9.46
N LYS A 75 14.90 -5.43 10.33
CA LYS A 75 14.48 -5.28 11.74
C LYS A 75 12.97 -5.09 11.83
N TRP A 76 12.35 -5.82 12.76
CA TRP A 76 10.91 -5.73 13.01
C TRP A 76 10.50 -4.28 13.30
N GLY A 77 9.37 -3.84 12.74
CA GLY A 77 8.90 -2.46 12.78
C GLY A 77 9.49 -1.52 11.71
N ARG A 78 10.55 -1.92 11.00
CA ARG A 78 11.03 -1.20 9.79
C ARG A 78 10.61 -1.84 8.47
N CYS A 79 9.83 -2.92 8.54
CA CYS A 79 9.20 -3.54 7.38
C CYS A 79 7.92 -2.78 7.05
N ILE A 80 8.05 -1.60 6.45
CA ILE A 80 6.91 -0.71 6.11
C ILE A 80 6.33 -1.07 4.72
N LEU A 81 6.96 -1.98 3.98
CA LEU A 81 6.77 -2.06 2.53
C LEU A 81 5.81 -3.14 2.01
N LEU A 82 4.94 -3.77 2.80
CA LEU A 82 3.85 -4.60 2.23
C LEU A 82 2.51 -4.57 2.99
N ASP A 83 2.30 -3.62 3.91
CA ASP A 83 0.96 -3.43 4.51
C ASP A 83 0.30 -2.12 4.03
N TYR A 84 0.75 -1.58 2.89
CA TYR A 84 0.22 -0.33 2.34
C TYR A 84 -0.43 -0.58 0.97
N GLU A 85 -1.73 -0.93 1.00
CA GLU A 85 -2.67 -0.79 -0.13
C GLU A 85 -2.93 0.70 -0.44
N PHE A 86 -1.89 1.45 -0.80
CA PHE A 86 -2.01 2.87 -1.12
C PHE A 86 -2.36 3.29 -2.56
N PRO A 87 -2.95 2.43 -3.41
CA PRO A 87 -3.70 2.91 -4.57
C PRO A 87 -5.22 2.83 -4.39
N ILE A 88 -5.74 1.94 -3.54
CA ILE A 88 -7.20 1.68 -3.44
C ILE A 88 -7.89 2.79 -2.64
N SER A 89 -7.28 3.28 -1.56
CA SER A 89 -7.85 4.35 -0.74
C SER A 89 -8.05 5.66 -1.53
N LEU A 90 -7.06 6.07 -2.33
CA LEU A 90 -7.19 7.28 -3.16
C LEU A 90 -8.27 7.12 -4.23
N PHE A 91 -8.34 5.96 -4.90
CA PHE A 91 -9.37 5.69 -5.90
C PHE A 91 -10.78 5.69 -5.30
N VAL A 92 -10.96 5.08 -4.12
CA VAL A 92 -12.23 5.09 -3.39
C VAL A 92 -12.60 6.51 -2.97
N ILE A 93 -11.66 7.29 -2.43
CA ILE A 93 -11.91 8.69 -2.07
C ILE A 93 -12.30 9.52 -3.31
N LEU A 94 -11.58 9.37 -4.42
CA LEU A 94 -11.89 10.07 -5.68
C LEU A 94 -13.26 9.66 -6.24
N LEU A 95 -13.59 8.36 -6.19
CA LEU A 95 -14.89 7.85 -6.60
C LEU A 95 -16.01 8.43 -5.72
N LEU A 96 -15.85 8.41 -4.40
CA LEU A 96 -16.82 8.98 -3.47
C LEU A 96 -17.01 10.49 -3.70
N VAL A 97 -15.92 11.25 -3.85
CA VAL A 97 -15.97 12.68 -4.16
C VAL A 97 -16.69 12.91 -5.49
N TYR A 98 -16.37 12.15 -6.54
CA TYR A 98 -17.02 12.27 -7.85
C TYR A 98 -18.52 11.96 -7.79
N LEU A 99 -18.92 10.90 -7.08
CA LEU A 99 -20.33 10.56 -6.88
C LEU A 99 -21.08 11.66 -6.13
N VAL A 100 -20.50 12.22 -5.06
CA VAL A 100 -21.09 13.35 -4.33
C VAL A 100 -21.25 14.57 -5.25
N GLN A 101 -20.24 14.90 -6.06
CA GLN A 101 -20.32 16.00 -7.02
C GLN A 101 -21.38 15.77 -8.11
N LEU A 102 -21.54 14.54 -8.62
CA LEU A 102 -22.60 14.22 -9.57
C LEU A 102 -24.00 14.36 -8.95
N VAL A 103 -24.19 13.87 -7.73
CA VAL A 103 -25.47 13.98 -7.01
C VAL A 103 -25.81 15.43 -6.73
N THR A 104 -24.85 16.24 -6.28
CA THR A 104 -25.11 17.66 -6.03
C THR A 104 -25.36 18.43 -7.32
N MET A 105 -24.61 18.16 -8.41
CA MET A 105 -24.84 18.80 -9.70
C MET A 105 -26.22 18.46 -10.28
N THR A 106 -26.62 17.19 -10.26
CA THR A 106 -27.95 16.77 -10.73
C THR A 106 -29.07 17.38 -9.88
N LEU A 107 -28.92 17.43 -8.55
CA LEU A 107 -29.86 18.10 -7.66
C LEU A 107 -29.97 19.60 -7.93
N ILE A 108 -28.84 20.29 -8.15
CA ILE A 108 -28.84 21.72 -8.50
C ILE A 108 -29.54 21.96 -9.84
N LEU A 109 -29.31 21.09 -10.82
CA LEU A 109 -29.96 21.19 -12.13
C LEU A 109 -31.47 20.94 -12.05
N THR A 110 -31.93 19.97 -11.27
CA THR A 110 -33.36 19.70 -11.09
C THR A 110 -34.06 20.83 -10.32
N ILE A 111 -33.43 21.38 -9.28
CA ILE A 111 -33.94 22.56 -8.57
C ILE A 111 -34.06 23.75 -9.55
N ARG A 112 -33.03 24.02 -10.36
CA ARG A 112 -33.06 25.13 -11.34
C ARG A 112 -34.12 24.93 -12.42
N ALA A 113 -34.23 23.71 -12.98
CA ALA A 113 -35.26 23.37 -13.97
C ALA A 113 -36.68 23.54 -13.41
N SER A 114 -36.89 23.21 -12.14
CA SER A 114 -38.17 23.42 -11.45
C SER A 114 -38.52 24.91 -11.33
N THR A 115 -37.51 25.75 -11.02
CA THR A 115 -37.70 27.21 -10.94
C THR A 115 -37.90 27.89 -12.30
N SER A 116 -37.33 27.35 -13.39
CA SER A 116 -37.56 27.89 -14.74
C SER A 116 -38.96 27.56 -15.23
N LEU A 117 -39.45 26.33 -14.99
CA LEU A 117 -40.83 25.95 -15.31
C LEU A 117 -41.86 26.77 -14.51
N ALA A 118 -41.58 27.06 -13.23
CA ALA A 118 -42.41 27.93 -12.42
C ALA A 118 -42.41 29.40 -12.90
N ARG A 119 -41.30 29.87 -13.50
CA ARG A 119 -41.20 31.23 -14.04
C ARG A 119 -41.99 31.37 -15.36
N ASP A 120 -42.01 30.34 -16.20
CA ASP A 120 -42.80 30.32 -17.43
C ASP A 120 -44.31 30.16 -17.18
N GLY A 121 -44.73 29.68 -16.01
CA GLY A 121 -46.14 29.64 -15.60
C GLY A 121 -46.72 30.98 -15.13
N SER A 122 -45.93 32.06 -15.10
CA SER A 122 -46.36 33.36 -14.54
C SER A 122 -46.67 34.46 -15.57
N TYR A 123 -46.63 34.17 -16.88
CA TYR A 123 -46.93 35.15 -17.94
C TYR A 123 -48.27 34.94 -18.68
N SER A 124 -49.34 34.44 -18.06
CA SER A 124 -50.66 34.51 -18.72
C SER A 124 -51.84 34.61 -17.76
N LEU A 125 -52.10 35.84 -17.26
CA LEU A 125 -53.45 36.31 -16.94
C LEU A 125 -53.53 37.83 -17.12
N GLY A 126 -54.05 38.24 -18.29
CA GLY A 126 -55.01 39.34 -18.43
C GLY A 126 -54.55 40.78 -18.17
N ARG A 127 -53.96 41.41 -19.19
CA ARG A 127 -54.15 42.86 -19.42
C ARG A 127 -55.53 43.06 -20.06
N PHE A 128 -56.50 43.58 -19.32
CA PHE A 128 -57.69 44.23 -19.91
C PHE A 128 -57.72 45.68 -19.46
N SER A 129 -57.69 46.56 -20.46
CA SER A 129 -57.68 48.01 -20.38
C SER A 129 -59.05 48.58 -20.05
N SER A 130 -59.11 49.58 -19.18
CA SER A 130 -60.08 50.67 -19.33
C SER A 130 -59.65 51.88 -18.50
N SER A 131 -59.18 52.87 -19.24
CA SER A 131 -59.12 54.29 -18.89
C SER A 131 -60.43 54.79 -18.27
N THR A 132 -60.36 55.39 -17.09
CA THR A 132 -61.29 56.45 -16.67
C THR A 132 -60.53 57.43 -15.80
N SER A 133 -60.36 58.64 -16.33
CA SER A 133 -60.00 59.84 -15.58
C SER A 133 -61.07 60.14 -14.53
N VAL A 134 -60.68 60.72 -13.38
CA VAL A 134 -61.38 61.80 -12.65
C VAL A 134 -60.75 61.97 -11.25
N ARG A 135 -59.99 63.07 -11.13
CA ARG A 135 -60.07 64.15 -10.13
C ARG A 135 -59.77 63.89 -8.64
N LEU A 136 -58.72 64.59 -8.19
CA LEU A 136 -58.43 65.19 -6.87
C LEU A 136 -59.55 65.26 -5.81
N SER A 137 -59.20 64.92 -4.56
CA SER A 137 -59.29 65.74 -3.31
C SER A 137 -58.88 64.83 -2.10
N ARG A 138 -57.85 65.11 -1.28
CA ARG A 138 -57.63 66.09 -0.20
C ARG A 138 -58.53 65.93 1.05
N GLN A 139 -57.86 65.86 2.22
CA GLN A 139 -58.28 66.02 3.63
C GLN A 139 -58.67 64.73 4.40
N LEU A 140 -57.86 64.29 5.38
CA LEU A 140 -57.66 64.78 6.77
C LEU A 140 -58.79 64.37 7.72
N SER A 141 -58.44 63.53 8.70
CA SER A 141 -59.08 63.39 10.01
C SER A 141 -57.98 63.14 11.04
#